data_AF-A0A4Q4UXV0-F1
#
_entry.id   AF-A0A4Q4UXV0-F1
#
_cell.length_a   1.000
_cell.length_b   1.000
_cell.length_c   1.000
_cell.angle_alpha   90.00
_cell.angle_beta   90.00
_cell.angle_gamma   90.00
#
_symmetry.space_group_name_H-M   'P 1'
#
loop_
_entity.id
_entity.type
_entity.pdbx_description
1 polymer ?
#
loop_
_entity_poly.entity_id
_entity_poly.type
_entity_poly.pdbx_seq_one_letter_code
_entity_poly.pdbx_strand_id
1 'polypeptide(L)'
;MSQATTTKGQCLCGKVQVTVTADKPLASFDTLCCHCDSCKRRSGGVASYAFVVPEQHVSFHGSGHRTFEDRDTGSGKPMRRTMCAECGSPVCVVEAHSPDMRCLQYGPFAGRVELPRPALEMFASKRVPWINEVGEDVREAA
;
A
#
# COMPACT_ATOMS: atom_id res chain seq x y z
N MET A 1 -0.03 26.65 12.41
CA MET A 1 0.51 25.36 12.88
C MET A 1 -0.53 24.31 12.55
N SER A 2 -0.33 23.51 11.51
CA SER A 2 -1.22 22.38 11.19
C SER A 2 -1.15 21.39 12.34
N GLN A 3 -2.31 20.99 12.88
CA GLN A 3 -2.37 19.98 13.93
C GLN A 3 -2.02 18.62 13.32
N ALA A 4 -1.18 17.85 14.03
CA ALA A 4 -0.88 16.49 13.62
C ALA A 4 -2.16 15.65 13.65
N THR A 5 -2.39 14.90 12.58
CA THR A 5 -3.47 13.92 12.45
C THR A 5 -2.92 12.52 12.64
N THR A 6 -3.69 11.66 13.32
CA THR A 6 -3.31 10.26 13.54
C THR A 6 -4.37 9.34 12.96
N THR A 7 -3.95 8.47 12.04
CA THR A 7 -4.79 7.42 11.45
C THR A 7 -4.30 6.06 11.92
N LYS A 8 -5.20 5.23 12.46
CA LYS A 8 -4.90 3.86 12.90
C LYS A 8 -5.50 2.86 11.93
N GLY A 9 -4.72 1.85 11.57
CA GLY A 9 -5.13 0.69 10.79
C GLY A 9 -4.77 -0.61 11.49
N GLN A 10 -5.39 -1.70 11.08
CA GLN A 10 -5.14 -3.03 11.61
C GLN A 10 -5.40 -4.11 10.56
N CYS A 11 -4.64 -5.20 10.59
CA CYS A 11 -4.96 -6.38 9.79
C CYS A 11 -6.31 -7.01 10.20
N LEU A 12 -6.78 -7.98 9.42
CA LEU A 12 -8.08 -8.63 9.64
C LEU A 12 -8.23 -9.20 11.06
N CYS A 13 -7.19 -9.83 11.62
CA CYS A 13 -7.23 -10.39 12.98
C CYS A 13 -6.80 -9.41 14.08
N GLY A 14 -6.45 -8.16 13.75
CA GLY A 14 -6.03 -7.14 14.71
C GLY A 14 -4.63 -7.30 15.32
N LYS A 15 -3.91 -8.40 15.04
CA LYS A 15 -2.57 -8.67 15.61
C LYS A 15 -1.45 -7.76 15.07
N VAL A 16 -1.64 -7.18 13.88
CA VAL A 16 -0.74 -6.20 13.30
C VAL A 16 -1.49 -4.89 13.19
N GLN A 17 -0.97 -3.85 13.81
CA GLN A 17 -1.54 -2.51 13.78
C GLN A 17 -0.54 -1.54 13.17
N VAL A 18 -1.05 -0.57 12.42
CA VAL A 18 -0.25 0.48 11.78
C VAL A 18 -0.81 1.81 12.21
N THR A 19 0.05 2.69 12.70
CA THR A 19 -0.31 4.07 13.02
C THR A 19 0.42 4.98 12.05
N VAL A 20 -0.31 5.93 11.45
CA VAL A 20 0.26 7.02 10.66
C VAL A 20 0.00 8.33 11.38
N THR A 21 1.06 9.06 11.71
CA THR A 21 0.98 10.39 12.35
C THR A 21 1.73 11.43 11.51
N ALA A 22 1.00 12.40 10.97
CA ALA A 22 1.54 13.43 10.08
C ALA A 22 0.77 14.75 10.21
N ASP A 23 1.28 15.83 9.62
CA ASP A 23 0.66 17.15 9.59
C ASP A 23 -0.53 17.26 8.61
N LYS A 24 -0.85 16.18 7.90
CA LYS A 24 -2.00 16.02 7.00
C LYS A 24 -2.64 14.63 7.12
N PRO A 25 -3.92 14.46 6.75
CA PRO A 25 -4.60 13.17 6.77
C PRO A 25 -3.93 12.12 5.87
N LEU A 26 -4.10 10.83 6.20
CA LEU A 26 -3.55 9.72 5.38
C LEU A 26 -4.03 9.79 3.92
N ALA A 27 -5.29 10.17 3.69
CA ALA A 27 -5.86 10.32 2.35
C ALA A 27 -5.23 11.44 1.50
N SER A 28 -4.38 12.29 2.10
CA SER A 28 -3.68 13.39 1.41
C SER A 28 -2.23 13.05 1.05
N PHE A 29 -1.78 11.81 1.27
CA PHE A 29 -0.52 11.30 0.72
C PHE A 29 -0.71 10.80 -0.71
N ASP A 30 0.40 10.66 -1.44
CA ASP A 30 0.37 10.07 -2.77
C ASP A 30 -0.15 8.64 -2.70
N THR A 31 -0.88 8.22 -3.72
CA THR A 31 -1.53 6.92 -3.77
C THR A 31 -1.23 6.20 -5.07
N LEU A 32 -1.16 4.88 -4.96
CA LEU A 32 -0.78 4.00 -6.05
C LEU A 32 -1.81 2.87 -6.18
N CYS A 33 -2.34 2.69 -7.39
CA CYS A 33 -3.09 1.50 -7.80
C CYS A 33 -2.28 0.72 -8.83
N CYS A 34 -1.92 -0.53 -8.53
CA CYS A 34 -1.08 -1.34 -9.42
C CYS A 34 -1.82 -2.62 -9.86
N HIS A 35 -1.80 -2.87 -11.17
CA HIS A 35 -2.47 -4.00 -11.82
C HIS A 35 -1.53 -5.13 -12.26
N CYS A 36 -0.24 -5.08 -11.90
CA CYS A 36 0.69 -6.16 -12.22
C CYS A 36 0.32 -7.47 -11.50
N ASP A 37 0.72 -8.61 -12.08
CA ASP A 37 0.30 -9.92 -11.59
C ASP A 37 0.83 -10.21 -10.18
N SER A 38 2.03 -9.75 -9.84
CA SER A 38 2.59 -9.85 -8.49
C SER A 38 1.75 -9.09 -7.46
N CYS A 39 1.30 -7.88 -7.79
CA CYS A 39 0.41 -7.08 -6.95
C CYS A 39 -0.96 -7.76 -6.76
N LYS A 40 -1.55 -8.32 -7.82
CA LYS A 40 -2.81 -9.08 -7.74
C LYS A 40 -2.69 -10.34 -6.90
N ARG A 41 -1.65 -11.16 -7.15
CA ARG A 41 -1.39 -12.40 -6.40
C ARG A 41 -1.26 -12.13 -4.91
N ARG A 42 -0.55 -11.06 -4.54
CA ARG A 42 -0.31 -10.69 -3.15
C ARG A 42 -1.51 -10.04 -2.48
N SER A 43 -2.25 -9.17 -3.18
CA SER A 43 -3.42 -8.51 -2.59
C SER A 43 -4.67 -9.40 -2.55
N GLY A 44 -4.75 -10.40 -3.44
CA GLY A 44 -5.97 -11.18 -3.69
C GLY A 44 -7.05 -10.39 -4.45
N GLY A 45 -6.77 -9.14 -4.84
CA GLY A 45 -7.69 -8.27 -5.56
C GLY A 45 -7.36 -8.15 -7.05
N VAL A 46 -8.26 -7.51 -7.80
CA VAL A 46 -8.06 -7.15 -9.21
C VAL A 46 -6.94 -6.10 -9.41
N ALA A 47 -6.52 -5.45 -8.32
CA ALA A 47 -5.41 -4.52 -8.20
C ALA A 47 -4.87 -4.52 -6.76
N SER A 48 -3.76 -3.84 -6.54
CA SER A 48 -3.26 -3.49 -5.21
C SER A 48 -3.28 -1.97 -5.05
N TYR A 49 -3.88 -1.48 -3.96
CA TYR A 49 -3.90 -0.05 -3.63
C TYR A 49 -3.02 0.24 -2.42
N ALA A 50 -2.21 1.29 -2.49
CA ALA A 50 -1.38 1.75 -1.39
C ALA A 50 -1.34 3.28 -1.24
N PHE A 51 -1.14 3.73 -0.01
CA PHE A 51 -0.69 5.08 0.33
C PHE A 51 0.84 5.09 0.42
N VAL A 52 1.49 6.10 -0.15
CA VAL A 52 2.95 6.26 -0.15
C VAL A 52 3.33 7.27 0.92
N VAL A 53 3.84 6.77 2.05
CA VAL A 53 4.06 7.56 3.27
C VAL A 53 5.55 7.50 3.66
N PRO A 54 6.20 8.63 4.00
CA PRO A 54 7.56 8.61 4.54
C PRO A 54 7.64 7.79 5.83
N GLU A 55 8.71 7.00 5.98
CA GLU A 55 8.91 6.09 7.12
C GLU A 55 8.71 6.77 8.48
N GLN A 56 9.21 8.01 8.63
CA GLN A 56 9.12 8.76 9.89
C GLN A 56 7.68 8.99 10.40
N HIS A 57 6.67 8.88 9.54
CA HIS A 57 5.27 9.05 9.91
C HIS A 57 4.59 7.72 10.26
N VAL A 58 5.27 6.59 10.08
CA VAL A 58 4.68 5.25 10.18
C VAL A 58 5.22 4.52 11.42
N SER A 59 4.32 3.93 12.20
CA SER A 59 4.66 3.04 13.31
C SER A 59 3.92 1.71 13.17
N PHE A 60 4.66 0.60 13.29
CA PHE A 60 4.09 -0.74 13.34
C PHE A 60 4.00 -1.22 14.80
N HIS A 61 2.88 -1.82 15.14
CA HIS A 61 2.68 -2.45 16.45
C HIS A 61 2.24 -3.90 16.29
N GLY A 62 2.60 -4.72 17.28
CA GLY A 62 2.33 -6.16 17.31
C GLY A 62 3.44 -7.01 16.70
N SER A 63 3.53 -8.26 17.16
CA SER A 63 4.63 -9.21 16.85
C SER A 63 4.29 -10.21 15.74
N GLY A 64 3.11 -10.11 15.13
CA GLY A 64 2.58 -11.09 14.19
C GLY A 64 2.80 -10.78 12.71
N HIS A 65 3.75 -9.91 12.35
CA HIS A 65 4.05 -9.59 10.95
C HIS A 65 5.26 -10.37 10.44
N ARG A 66 5.26 -10.70 9.14
CA ARG A 66 6.39 -11.28 8.43
C ARG A 66 6.72 -10.41 7.22
N THR A 67 8.01 -10.28 6.94
CA THR A 67 8.51 -9.59 5.76
C THR A 67 9.30 -10.57 4.90
N PHE A 68 9.04 -10.55 3.60
CA PHE A 68 9.82 -11.32 2.63
C PHE A 68 10.27 -10.41 1.48
N GLU A 69 11.33 -10.81 0.80
CA GLU A 69 11.80 -10.15 -0.41
C GLU A 69 11.11 -10.78 -1.62
N ASP A 70 10.40 -9.95 -2.38
CA ASP A 70 9.81 -10.29 -3.67
C ASP A 70 10.73 -9.81 -4.79
N ARG A 71 11.19 -10.75 -5.61
CA ARG A 71 12.02 -10.49 -6.79
C ARG A 71 11.25 -10.62 -8.10
N ASP A 72 10.05 -11.20 -8.07
CA ASP A 72 9.17 -11.35 -9.24
C ASP A 72 8.21 -10.15 -9.32
N THR A 73 8.77 -8.97 -9.58
CA THR A 73 8.03 -7.71 -9.62
C THR A 73 7.84 -7.23 -11.05
N GLY A 74 6.73 -6.54 -11.32
CA GLY A 74 6.49 -5.95 -12.65
C GLY A 74 7.54 -4.91 -13.05
N SER A 75 8.22 -4.29 -12.08
CA SER A 75 9.30 -3.32 -12.32
C SER A 75 10.68 -3.94 -12.52
N GLY A 76 10.82 -5.26 -12.30
CA GLY A 76 12.12 -5.94 -12.31
C GLY A 76 13.02 -5.59 -11.11
N LYS A 77 12.56 -4.75 -10.18
CA LYS A 77 13.31 -4.34 -8.99
C LYS A 77 12.75 -5.03 -7.73
N PRO A 78 13.60 -5.53 -6.82
CA PRO A 78 13.12 -6.19 -5.61
C PRO A 78 12.27 -5.28 -4.72
N MET A 79 11.28 -5.88 -4.06
CA MET A 79 10.40 -5.23 -3.09
C MET A 79 10.38 -6.02 -1.80
N ARG A 80 10.49 -5.36 -0.65
CA ARG A 80 10.23 -5.99 0.66
C ARG A 80 8.75 -5.86 0.97
N ARG A 81 8.06 -6.99 1.14
CA ARG A 81 6.62 -7.05 1.38
C ARG A 81 6.34 -7.54 2.79
N THR A 82 5.61 -6.75 3.57
CA THR A 82 5.17 -7.09 4.92
C THR A 82 3.69 -7.48 4.91
N MET A 83 3.37 -8.55 5.63
CA MET A 83 2.02 -9.10 5.80
C MET A 83 1.81 -9.62 7.22
N CYS A 84 0.56 -9.77 7.64
CA CYS A 84 0.23 -10.48 8.87
C CYS A 84 0.43 -11.99 8.67
N ALA A 85 1.25 -12.61 9.52
CA ALA A 85 1.53 -14.04 9.48
C ALA A 85 0.34 -14.92 9.90
N GLU A 86 -0.64 -14.33 10.60
CA GLU A 86 -1.82 -15.03 11.10
C GLU A 86 -2.96 -15.07 10.06
N CYS A 87 -3.33 -13.90 9.54
CA CYS A 87 -4.52 -13.77 8.68
C CYS A 87 -4.19 -13.45 7.22
N GLY A 88 -2.89 -13.38 6.87
CA GLY A 88 -2.46 -13.12 5.51
C GLY A 88 -2.59 -11.67 5.03
N SER A 89 -3.23 -10.77 5.78
CA SER A 89 -3.47 -9.40 5.30
C SER A 89 -2.18 -8.70 4.87
N PRO A 90 -2.13 -8.12 3.66
CA PRO A 90 -0.98 -7.33 3.22
C PRO A 90 -0.95 -6.00 3.99
N VAL A 91 0.24 -5.58 4.44
CA VAL A 91 0.37 -4.42 5.33
C VAL A 91 1.21 -3.30 4.71
N CYS A 92 2.43 -3.61 4.28
CA CYS A 92 3.37 -2.60 3.76
C CYS A 92 4.21 -3.18 2.63
N VAL A 93 4.67 -2.31 1.73
CA VAL A 93 5.74 -2.61 0.77
C VAL A 93 6.81 -1.54 0.90
N VAL A 94 8.07 -1.93 0.77
CA VAL A 94 9.22 -1.03 0.63
C VAL A 94 9.95 -1.39 -0.65
N GLU A 95 10.08 -0.42 -1.54
CA GLU A 95 10.73 -0.58 -2.84
C GLU A 95 12.22 -0.30 -2.70
N ALA A 96 13.06 -1.09 -3.38
CA ALA A 96 14.51 -0.95 -3.25
C ALA A 96 15.04 0.44 -3.65
N HIS A 97 14.40 1.13 -4.60
CA HIS A 97 14.81 2.46 -5.04
C HIS A 97 14.28 3.60 -4.17
N SER A 98 13.37 3.32 -3.23
CA SER A 98 12.77 4.31 -2.33
C SER A 98 12.68 3.73 -0.91
N PRO A 99 13.83 3.43 -0.28
CA PRO A 99 13.90 2.72 1.00
C PRO A 99 13.25 3.49 2.16
N ASP A 100 13.19 4.82 2.05
CA ASP A 100 12.62 5.71 3.07
C ASP A 100 11.09 5.88 2.95
N MET A 101 10.48 5.25 1.94
CA MET A 101 9.05 5.29 1.70
C MET A 101 8.38 3.98 2.13
N ARG A 102 7.14 4.09 2.60
CA ARG A 102 6.28 2.97 3.00
C ARG A 102 5.03 3.00 2.13
N CYS A 103 4.89 2.01 1.25
CA CYS A 103 3.67 1.79 0.48
C CYS A 103 2.68 1.00 1.35
N LEU A 104 1.98 1.73 2.22
CA LEU A 104 1.00 1.21 3.15
C LEU A 104 -0.23 0.73 2.40
N GLN A 105 -0.57 -0.53 2.55
CA GLN A 105 -1.69 -1.11 1.83
C GLN A 105 -3.01 -0.56 2.37
N TYR A 106 -4.01 -0.43 1.50
CA TYR A 106 -5.32 0.05 1.92
C TYR A 106 -6.01 -0.87 2.94
N GLY A 107 -5.83 -2.19 2.82
CA GLY A 107 -6.53 -3.19 3.64
C GLY A 107 -6.59 -2.88 5.14
N PRO A 108 -5.44 -2.59 5.81
CA PRO A 108 -5.44 -2.18 7.22
C PRO A 108 -6.32 -0.98 7.59
N PHE A 109 -6.62 -0.09 6.64
CA PHE A 109 -7.37 1.14 6.83
C PHE A 109 -8.80 1.08 6.26
N ALA A 110 -9.23 -0.08 5.76
CA ALA A 110 -10.56 -0.26 5.20
C ALA A 110 -11.64 0.13 6.22
N GLY A 111 -12.59 0.97 5.81
CA GLY A 111 -13.65 1.53 6.66
C GLY A 111 -13.19 2.59 7.66
N ARG A 112 -11.91 2.98 7.65
CA ARG A 112 -11.33 4.01 8.57
C ARG A 112 -10.87 5.26 7.83
N VAL A 113 -10.69 5.16 6.52
CA VAL A 113 -10.24 6.22 5.63
C VAL A 113 -11.09 6.17 4.38
N GLU A 114 -11.61 7.32 3.97
CA GLU A 114 -12.22 7.48 2.65
C GLU A 114 -11.13 7.33 1.60
N LEU A 115 -11.28 6.33 0.72
CA LEU A 115 -10.25 5.97 -0.24
C LEU A 115 -10.23 6.99 -1.39
N PRO A 116 -9.19 7.83 -1.53
CA PRO A 116 -9.15 8.79 -2.62
C PRO A 116 -8.91 8.09 -3.96
N ARG A 117 -9.20 8.79 -5.05
CA ARG A 117 -8.80 8.36 -6.38
C ARG A 117 -7.26 8.16 -6.40
N PRO A 118 -6.74 7.05 -6.96
CA PRO A 118 -5.31 6.85 -7.07
C PRO A 118 -4.65 7.99 -7.85
N ALA A 119 -3.63 8.61 -7.27
CA ALA A 119 -2.81 9.59 -7.98
C ALA A 119 -2.05 8.92 -9.14
N LEU A 120 -1.53 7.70 -8.89
CA LEU A 120 -0.80 6.91 -9.88
C LEU A 120 -1.50 5.56 -10.10
N GLU A 121 -1.74 5.22 -11.36
CA GLU A 121 -2.16 3.89 -11.82
C GLU A 121 -1.02 3.24 -12.62
N MET A 122 -0.61 2.04 -12.20
CA MET A 122 0.50 1.31 -12.80
C MET A 122 0.07 0.00 -13.44
N PHE A 123 0.71 -0.32 -14.56
CA PHE A 123 0.47 -1.51 -15.39
C PHE A 123 -0.99 -1.60 -15.85
N ALA A 124 -1.57 -0.48 -16.29
CA ALA A 124 -2.97 -0.37 -16.69
C ALA A 124 -3.34 -1.30 -17.85
N SER A 125 -2.39 -1.69 -18.71
CA SER A 125 -2.55 -2.75 -19.72
C SER A 125 -3.00 -4.09 -19.12
N LYS A 126 -2.70 -4.34 -17.84
CA LYS A 126 -3.13 -5.52 -17.09
C LYS A 126 -4.42 -5.28 -16.30
N ARG A 127 -5.06 -4.11 -16.37
CA ARG A 127 -6.35 -3.85 -15.73
C ARG A 127 -7.41 -4.80 -16.29
N VAL A 128 -8.33 -5.24 -15.43
CA VAL A 128 -9.43 -6.10 -15.89
C VAL A 128 -10.34 -5.30 -16.85
N PRO A 129 -10.83 -5.90 -17.96
CA PRO A 129 -11.44 -5.12 -19.05
C PRO A 129 -12.71 -4.33 -18.69
N TRP A 130 -13.41 -4.73 -17.63
CA TRP A 130 -14.66 -4.10 -17.17
C TRP A 130 -14.43 -2.96 -16.17
N ILE A 131 -13.18 -2.68 -15.77
CA ILE A 131 -12.83 -1.51 -14.95
C ILE A 131 -12.26 -0.43 -15.86
N ASN A 132 -12.88 0.76 -15.81
CA ASN A 132 -12.37 1.95 -16.47
C ASN A 132 -11.08 2.45 -15.80
N GLU A 133 -10.41 3.41 -16.42
CA GLU A 133 -9.28 4.10 -15.80
C GLU A 133 -9.60 4.61 -14.39
N VAL A 134 -8.70 4.35 -13.45
CA VAL A 134 -8.87 4.70 -12.04
C VAL A 134 -7.86 5.75 -11.59
N GLY A 135 -6.67 5.80 -12.18
CA GLY A 135 -5.61 6.75 -11.83
C GLY A 135 -5.84 8.17 -12.36
N GLU A 136 -5.10 9.13 -11.82
CA GLU A 136 -4.91 10.46 -12.41
C GLU A 136 -3.75 10.46 -13.42
N ASP A 137 -2.66 9.77 -13.09
CA ASP A 137 -1.53 9.48 -13.97
C ASP A 137 -1.44 7.97 -14.24
N VAL A 138 -1.33 7.57 -15.51
CA VAL A 138 -1.35 6.16 -15.95
C VAL A 138 -0.01 5.78 -16.57
N ARG A 139 0.64 4.76 -16.02
CA ARG A 139 1.98 4.31 -16.45
C ARG A 139 2.07 2.81 -16.61
N GLU A 140 2.86 2.35 -17.57
CA GLU A 140 3.12 0.91 -17.81
C GLU A 140 4.41 0.40 -17.17
N ALA A 141 5.23 1.29 -16.61
CA ALA A 141 6.48 0.96 -15.95
C ALA A 141 6.70 1.85 -14.72
N ALA A 142 7.50 1.33 -13.79
CA ALA A 142 7.99 2.04 -12.60
C ALA A 142 9.15 2.98 -12.94
#